data_AF-A0A286TW71-F1
#
_entry.id   AF-A0A286TW71-F1
#
_cell.length_a   1.000
_cell.length_b   1.000
_cell.length_c   1.000
_cell.angle_alpha   90.00
_cell.angle_beta   90.00
_cell.angle_gamma   90.00
#
_symmetry.space_group_name_H-M   'P 1'
#
loop_
_entity.id
_entity.type
_entity.pdbx_description
1 polymer ?
#
loop_
_entity_poly.entity_id
_entity_poly.type
_entity_poly.pdbx_seq_one_letter_code
_entity_poly.pdbx_strand_id
1 'polypeptide(L)'
;MKYREYLVSFRSEPGVSLTPQTNPLGIVAEDRDGKRSRGELLVSSVSGTEITVHLILESQILGLPLNQSITFAGRYEEATMRELGIEMETEVGTDPMPGWEINGRTMTLETSLEDAGFEVFNVGQRNQIPSPTSGKWDNSQLHGLMSQFAQEPIDRKSWNLHLLMLQESTLDGLYGILFDSGSRDINKLPRQGVAVFQKPIKERTDWKRKLIQTTVHELGHALNLAHRFERVVGRADSNSFMT
;
A
#
# COMPACT_ATOMS: atom_id res chain seq x y z
N MET A 1 -6.62 -9.65 34.15
CA MET A 1 -6.03 -9.13 32.90
C MET A 1 -5.39 -10.30 32.17
N LYS A 2 -5.87 -10.71 30.98
CA LYS A 2 -5.20 -11.75 30.19
C LYS A 2 -4.08 -11.08 29.41
N TYR A 3 -2.83 -11.38 29.76
CA TYR A 3 -1.67 -10.99 28.95
C TYR A 3 -1.78 -11.72 27.60
N ARG A 4 -1.83 -10.97 26.50
CA ARG A 4 -1.67 -11.51 25.15
C ARG A 4 -0.21 -11.35 24.79
N GLU A 5 0.48 -12.46 24.58
CA GLU A 5 1.88 -12.46 24.16
C GLU A 5 1.95 -12.85 22.68
N TYR A 6 2.71 -12.09 21.89
CA TYR A 6 2.97 -12.44 20.50
C TYR A 6 3.86 -13.70 20.46
N LEU A 7 3.39 -14.72 19.75
CA LEU A 7 4.07 -16.00 19.62
C LEU A 7 4.72 -16.14 18.23
N VAL A 8 3.89 -16.02 17.19
CA VAL A 8 4.26 -16.28 15.81
C VAL A 8 3.44 -15.41 14.86
N SER A 9 4.03 -15.09 13.70
CA SER A 9 3.31 -14.58 12.53
C SER A 9 3.50 -15.55 11.37
N PHE A 10 2.57 -15.54 10.41
CA PHE A 10 2.72 -16.29 9.18
C PHE A 10 2.28 -15.44 8.00
N ARG A 11 2.90 -15.69 6.84
CA ARG A 11 2.61 -15.07 5.55
C ARG A 11 2.58 -16.15 4.48
N SER A 12 1.92 -15.90 3.35
CA SER A 12 2.02 -16.81 2.20
C SER A 12 3.48 -16.99 1.75
N GLU A 13 3.80 -18.15 1.18
CA GLU A 13 5.06 -18.33 0.50
C GLU A 13 5.16 -17.39 -0.73
N PRO A 14 6.37 -16.87 -1.04
CA PRO A 14 6.55 -16.02 -2.21
C PRO A 14 6.11 -16.71 -3.50
N GLY A 15 5.31 -16.03 -4.32
CA GLY A 15 4.84 -16.53 -5.60
C GLY A 15 3.62 -17.46 -5.53
N VAL A 16 3.07 -17.73 -4.34
CA VAL A 16 1.84 -18.51 -4.22
C VAL A 16 0.63 -17.65 -4.61
N SER A 17 -0.18 -18.17 -5.54
CA SER A 17 -1.43 -17.55 -5.94
C SER A 17 -2.49 -17.75 -4.84
N LEU A 18 -2.97 -16.64 -4.28
CA LEU A 18 -4.11 -16.62 -3.36
C LEU A 18 -5.41 -16.75 -4.16
N THR A 19 -5.65 -17.91 -4.76
CA THR A 19 -6.97 -18.22 -5.32
C THR A 19 -7.92 -18.64 -4.20
N PRO A 20 -9.23 -18.34 -4.29
CA PRO A 20 -10.22 -18.90 -3.39
C PRO A 20 -10.34 -20.40 -3.71
N GLN A 21 -9.50 -21.21 -3.06
CA GLN A 21 -9.52 -22.65 -3.19
C GLN A 21 -9.46 -23.29 -1.82
N THR A 22 -10.18 -24.40 -1.71
CA THR A 22 -10.21 -25.38 -0.62
C THR A 22 -8.85 -26.05 -0.33
N ASN A 23 -7.76 -25.55 -0.91
CA ASN A 23 -6.44 -26.14 -0.83
C ASN A 23 -5.62 -25.42 0.25
N PRO A 24 -4.79 -26.15 1.02
CA PRO A 24 -3.91 -25.53 1.99
C PRO A 24 -2.97 -24.53 1.31
N LEU A 25 -2.89 -23.32 1.88
CA LEU A 25 -2.00 -22.26 1.45
C LEU A 25 -0.59 -22.53 1.99
N GLY A 26 0.41 -22.62 1.12
CA GLY A 26 1.80 -22.63 1.53
C GLY A 26 2.17 -21.32 2.25
N ILE A 27 2.75 -21.43 3.45
CA ILE A 27 3.12 -20.30 4.30
C ILE A 27 4.57 -20.35 4.80
N VAL A 28 5.08 -19.18 5.17
CA VAL A 28 6.27 -19.01 6.01
C VAL A 28 5.83 -18.41 7.34
N ALA A 29 6.03 -19.16 8.42
CA ALA A 29 5.88 -18.70 9.80
C ALA A 29 7.21 -18.17 10.35
N GLU A 30 7.14 -17.15 11.20
CA GLU A 30 8.28 -16.53 11.88
C GLU A 30 7.89 -16.23 13.34
N ASP A 31 8.67 -16.76 14.29
CA ASP A 31 8.49 -16.43 15.71
C ASP A 31 9.18 -15.12 16.10
N ARG A 32 8.95 -14.69 17.34
CA ARG A 32 9.53 -13.44 17.90
C ARG A 32 11.05 -13.40 17.93
N ASP A 33 11.72 -14.54 17.87
CA ASP A 33 13.18 -14.65 17.87
C ASP A 33 13.73 -14.74 16.45
N GLY A 34 12.86 -14.60 15.44
CA GLY A 34 13.21 -14.63 14.02
C GLY A 34 13.38 -16.05 13.44
N LYS A 35 13.06 -17.10 14.21
CA LYS A 35 13.11 -18.47 13.71
C LYS A 35 11.96 -18.69 12.74
N ARG A 36 12.27 -19.31 11.60
CA ARG A 36 11.30 -19.55 10.52
C ARG A 36 10.94 -21.01 10.38
N SER A 37 9.69 -21.25 9.99
CA SER A 37 9.20 -22.53 9.51
C SER A 37 8.39 -22.34 8.24
N ARG A 38 8.49 -23.27 7.31
CA ARG A 38 7.47 -23.43 6.27
C ARG A 38 6.29 -24.22 6.83
N GLY A 39 5.17 -24.20 6.11
CA GLY A 39 3.97 -24.91 6.52
C GLY A 39 2.81 -24.71 5.57
N GLU A 40 1.66 -25.21 6.00
CA GLU A 40 0.40 -25.10 5.29
C GLU A 40 -0.67 -24.50 6.19
N LEU A 41 -1.49 -23.63 5.61
CA LEU A 41 -2.62 -22.98 6.28
C LEU A 41 -3.90 -23.24 5.48
N LEU A 42 -4.88 -23.89 6.07
CA LEU A 42 -6.21 -24.04 5.48
C LEU A 42 -7.22 -23.26 6.33
N VAL A 43 -7.98 -22.36 5.68
CA VAL A 43 -9.05 -21.59 6.33
C VAL A 43 -10.38 -22.06 5.77
N SER A 44 -11.27 -22.50 6.65
CA SER A 44 -12.60 -23.00 6.31
C SER A 44 -13.67 -22.15 7.01
N SER A 45 -14.66 -21.67 6.27
CA SER A 45 -15.84 -21.01 6.87
C SER A 45 -16.71 -22.03 7.59
N VAL A 46 -17.12 -21.73 8.82
CA VAL A 46 -18.05 -22.55 9.61
C VAL A 46 -19.47 -22.00 9.50
N SER A 47 -19.66 -20.73 9.86
CA SER A 47 -20.93 -20.02 9.72
C SER A 47 -20.74 -18.51 9.85
N GLY A 48 -21.36 -17.69 9.00
CA GLY A 48 -21.24 -16.23 9.08
C GLY A 48 -19.78 -15.77 9.06
N THR A 49 -19.30 -15.27 10.21
CA THR A 49 -17.91 -14.84 10.42
C THR A 49 -17.03 -15.88 11.11
N GLU A 50 -17.58 -17.00 11.58
CA GLU A 50 -16.81 -18.04 12.24
C GLU A 50 -15.99 -18.84 11.22
N ILE A 51 -14.69 -18.98 11.51
CA ILE A 51 -13.75 -19.73 10.69
C ILE A 51 -13.07 -20.81 11.53
N THR A 52 -12.72 -21.92 10.88
CA THR A 52 -11.77 -22.90 11.40
C THR A 52 -10.48 -22.76 10.60
N VAL A 53 -9.37 -22.68 11.31
CA VAL A 53 -8.05 -22.63 10.70
C VAL A 53 -7.28 -23.88 11.08
N HIS A 54 -6.73 -24.55 10.07
CA HIS A 54 -5.81 -25.67 10.23
C HIS A 54 -4.42 -25.21 9.83
N LEU A 55 -3.45 -25.39 10.73
CA LEU A 55 -2.06 -25.01 10.55
C LEU A 55 -1.17 -26.23 10.72
N ILE A 56 -0.29 -26.48 9.75
CA ILE A 56 0.78 -27.49 9.85
C ILE A 56 2.10 -26.77 9.62
N LEU A 57 3.10 -27.06 10.48
CA LEU A 57 4.44 -26.48 10.39
C LEU A 57 5.47 -27.58 10.21
N GLU A 58 6.39 -27.38 9.29
CA GLU A 58 7.46 -28.32 8.93
C GLU A 58 8.65 -28.30 9.90
N SER A 59 8.75 -27.27 10.75
CA SER A 59 9.79 -27.13 11.76
C SER A 59 9.26 -26.48 13.03
N GLN A 60 9.87 -26.82 14.16
CA GLN A 60 9.43 -26.31 15.46
C GLN A 60 9.69 -24.81 15.57
N ILE A 61 8.65 -24.04 15.86
CA ILE A 61 8.72 -22.61 16.23
C ILE A 61 7.99 -22.41 17.54
N LEU A 62 8.41 -21.40 18.29
CA LEU A 62 8.15 -21.19 19.71
C LEU A 62 6.79 -21.72 20.22
N GLY A 63 6.81 -22.82 20.99
CA GLY A 63 5.63 -23.38 21.65
C GLY A 63 4.61 -24.09 20.75
N LEU A 64 4.82 -24.14 19.43
CA LEU A 64 3.91 -24.81 18.49
C LEU A 64 4.39 -26.24 18.17
N PRO A 65 3.46 -27.21 18.08
CA PRO A 65 3.79 -28.57 17.74
C PRO A 65 4.24 -28.69 16.27
N LEU A 66 5.30 -29.46 16.06
CA LEU A 66 5.86 -29.80 14.76
C LEU A 66 5.08 -30.95 14.11
N ASN A 67 4.84 -30.87 12.80
CA ASN A 67 4.20 -31.94 12.00
C ASN A 67 2.87 -32.44 12.58
N GLN A 68 2.16 -31.57 13.27
CA GLN A 68 0.83 -31.84 13.80
C GLN A 68 -0.12 -30.73 13.34
N SER A 69 -1.32 -31.12 12.95
CA SER A 69 -2.38 -30.15 12.64
C SER A 69 -2.79 -29.43 13.90
N ILE A 70 -2.57 -28.13 13.92
CA ILE A 70 -3.09 -27.21 14.93
C ILE A 70 -4.41 -26.67 14.38
N THR A 71 -5.51 -26.97 15.08
CA THR A 71 -6.83 -26.45 14.71
C THR A 71 -7.23 -25.37 15.70
N PHE A 72 -7.57 -24.19 15.19
CA PHE A 72 -8.10 -23.11 16.02
C PHE A 72 -9.35 -22.50 15.39
N ALA A 73 -10.30 -22.16 16.26
CA ALA A 73 -11.45 -21.36 15.89
C ALA A 73 -11.03 -19.90 15.79
N GLY A 74 -11.47 -19.24 14.73
CA GLY A 74 -11.29 -17.81 14.53
C GLY A 74 -12.61 -17.14 14.19
N ARG A 75 -12.57 -15.82 14.16
CA ARG A 75 -13.66 -15.00 13.66
C ARG A 75 -13.09 -14.04 12.63
N TYR A 76 -13.67 -14.03 11.45
CA TYR A 76 -13.48 -13.00 10.46
C TYR A 76 -14.05 -11.69 11.02
N GLU A 77 -13.21 -10.68 11.18
CA GLU A 77 -13.63 -9.37 11.66
C GLU A 77 -14.05 -8.49 10.48
N GLU A 78 -13.14 -8.31 9.52
CA GLU A 78 -13.30 -7.38 8.39
C GLU A 78 -12.34 -7.71 7.24
N ALA A 79 -12.66 -7.23 6.04
CA ALA A 79 -11.82 -7.41 4.84
C ALA A 79 -10.63 -6.42 4.85
N THR A 80 -10.87 -5.25 5.42
CA THR A 80 -9.93 -4.15 5.53
C THR A 80 -9.10 -4.36 6.78
N MET A 81 -7.78 -4.34 6.64
CA MET A 81 -6.86 -4.51 7.76
C MET A 81 -6.42 -3.17 8.35
N ARG A 82 -6.59 -2.07 7.59
CA ARG A 82 -6.12 -0.71 7.92
C ARG A 82 -6.98 0.33 7.21
N GLU A 83 -7.22 1.45 7.88
CA GLU A 83 -7.71 2.67 7.24
C GLU A 83 -6.56 3.39 6.52
N LEU A 84 -6.83 3.96 5.35
CA LEU A 84 -5.89 4.75 4.54
C LEU A 84 -6.58 6.03 4.07
N GLY A 85 -6.13 7.16 4.60
CA GLY A 85 -6.55 8.46 4.13
C GLY A 85 -5.78 8.90 2.90
N ILE A 86 -6.48 9.40 1.88
CA ILE A 86 -5.86 10.04 0.72
C ILE A 86 -6.34 11.47 0.66
N GLU A 87 -5.44 12.42 0.89
CA GLU A 87 -5.64 13.82 0.54
C GLU A 87 -5.17 14.01 -0.90
N MET A 88 -6.08 14.46 -1.77
CA MET A 88 -5.80 14.59 -3.21
C MET A 88 -6.02 16.02 -3.68
N GLU A 89 -4.96 16.60 -4.23
CA GLU A 89 -5.00 17.87 -4.94
C GLU A 89 -4.77 17.67 -6.43
N THR A 90 -5.44 18.49 -7.23
CA THR A 90 -5.46 18.36 -8.69
C THR A 90 -5.04 19.67 -9.33
N GLU A 91 -4.09 19.64 -10.25
CA GLU A 91 -3.79 20.81 -11.08
C GLU A 91 -5.00 21.14 -11.97
N VAL A 92 -5.29 22.42 -12.16
CA VAL A 92 -6.32 22.88 -13.11
C VAL A 92 -6.08 22.27 -14.49
N GLY A 93 -7.16 21.73 -15.08
CA GLY A 93 -7.11 21.09 -16.39
C GLY A 93 -6.64 19.63 -16.39
N THR A 94 -6.29 19.06 -15.23
CA THR A 94 -6.15 17.61 -15.11
C THR A 94 -7.52 16.92 -15.13
N ASP A 95 -7.56 15.69 -15.66
CA ASP A 95 -8.80 14.91 -15.66
C ASP A 95 -8.97 14.22 -14.29
N PRO A 96 -10.22 13.97 -13.86
CA PRO A 96 -10.45 13.15 -12.67
C PRO A 96 -9.89 11.74 -12.84
N MET A 97 -9.59 11.06 -11.73
CA MET A 97 -9.16 9.67 -11.75
C MET A 97 -10.19 8.79 -12.49
N PRO A 98 -9.78 8.03 -13.51
CA PRO A 98 -10.70 7.24 -14.30
C PRO A 98 -11.02 5.90 -13.62
N GLY A 99 -12.10 5.27 -14.06
CA GLY A 99 -12.30 3.82 -13.93
C GLY A 99 -11.81 3.07 -15.18
N TRP A 100 -11.45 1.80 -15.02
CA TRP A 100 -11.04 0.90 -16.08
C TRP A 100 -11.71 -0.48 -15.94
N GLU A 101 -12.40 -0.93 -16.98
CA GLU A 101 -13.05 -2.23 -17.00
C GLU A 101 -12.05 -3.37 -17.24
N ILE A 102 -12.02 -4.35 -16.34
CA ILE A 102 -11.30 -5.61 -16.52
C ILE A 102 -12.18 -6.77 -16.08
N ASN A 103 -12.40 -7.74 -16.98
CA ASN A 103 -13.20 -8.94 -16.70
C ASN A 103 -14.59 -8.66 -16.10
N GLY A 104 -15.25 -7.58 -16.53
CA GLY A 104 -16.58 -7.19 -16.03
C GLY A 104 -16.57 -6.50 -14.66
N ARG A 105 -15.39 -6.15 -14.13
CA ARG A 105 -15.22 -5.34 -12.93
C ARG A 105 -14.60 -3.99 -13.29
N THR A 106 -15.20 -2.90 -12.81
CA THR A 106 -14.61 -1.57 -12.83
C THR A 106 -13.50 -1.50 -11.79
N MET A 107 -12.26 -1.27 -12.24
CA MET A 107 -11.13 -0.93 -11.38
C MET A 107 -10.99 0.58 -11.29
N THR A 108 -10.82 1.08 -10.08
CA THR A 108 -10.55 2.47 -9.71
C THR A 108 -9.32 2.51 -8.81
N LEU A 109 -8.89 3.71 -8.41
CA LEU A 109 -7.85 3.84 -7.40
C LEU A 109 -8.26 3.17 -6.08
N GLU A 110 -9.47 3.48 -5.61
CA GLU A 110 -10.04 3.01 -4.35
C GLU A 110 -10.18 1.49 -4.34
N THR A 111 -10.86 0.92 -5.33
CA THR A 111 -11.04 -0.54 -5.43
C THR A 111 -9.72 -1.31 -5.55
N SER A 112 -8.68 -0.71 -6.14
CA SER A 112 -7.35 -1.31 -6.20
C SER A 112 -6.66 -1.38 -4.84
N LEU A 113 -6.89 -0.38 -3.97
CA LEU A 113 -6.35 -0.34 -2.61
C LEU A 113 -7.21 -1.14 -1.62
N GLU A 114 -8.52 -1.18 -1.84
CA GLU A 114 -9.45 -2.06 -1.11
C GLU A 114 -9.11 -3.54 -1.33
N ASP A 115 -8.79 -3.94 -2.57
CA ASP A 115 -8.28 -5.28 -2.87
C ASP A 115 -6.97 -5.62 -2.14
N ALA A 116 -6.20 -4.59 -1.73
CA ALA A 116 -5.00 -4.74 -0.91
C ALA A 116 -5.28 -4.70 0.61
N GLY A 117 -6.56 -4.64 1.01
CA GLY A 117 -7.00 -4.64 2.40
C GLY A 117 -6.99 -3.26 3.07
N PHE A 118 -7.07 -2.17 2.30
CA PHE A 118 -7.25 -0.83 2.86
C PHE A 118 -8.70 -0.37 2.83
N GLU A 119 -9.17 0.22 3.92
CA GLU A 119 -10.36 1.07 3.91
C GLU A 119 -9.95 2.47 3.48
N VAL A 120 -10.24 2.84 2.23
CA VAL A 120 -9.80 4.12 1.68
C VAL A 120 -10.84 5.20 1.94
N PHE A 121 -10.39 6.33 2.49
CA PHE A 121 -11.24 7.50 2.66
C PHE A 121 -10.52 8.77 2.19
N ASN A 122 -11.30 9.77 1.74
CA ASN A 122 -10.74 11.06 1.37
C ASN A 122 -10.44 11.86 2.65
N VAL A 123 -9.26 12.46 2.70
CA VAL A 123 -8.86 13.41 3.75
C VAL A 123 -8.94 14.82 3.18
N GLY A 124 -9.43 15.76 3.99
CA GLY A 124 -9.56 17.16 3.58
C GLY A 124 -10.55 17.38 2.43
N GLN A 125 -10.52 18.58 1.87
CA GLN A 125 -11.24 18.93 0.66
C GLN A 125 -10.33 18.80 -0.56
N ARG A 126 -10.89 18.37 -1.70
CA ARG A 126 -10.13 18.33 -2.96
C ARG A 126 -9.90 19.76 -3.46
N ASN A 127 -8.64 20.18 -3.45
CA ASN A 127 -8.24 21.50 -3.92
C ASN A 127 -7.79 21.46 -5.38
N GLN A 128 -8.05 22.57 -6.08
CA GLN A 128 -7.43 22.83 -7.38
C GLN A 128 -6.17 23.67 -7.21
N ILE A 129 -5.08 23.21 -7.80
CA ILE A 129 -3.78 23.86 -7.81
C ILE A 129 -3.62 24.59 -9.15
N PRO A 130 -3.23 25.87 -9.18
CA PRO A 130 -2.94 26.55 -10.43
C PRO A 130 -1.72 25.94 -11.13
N SER A 131 -1.74 25.89 -12.46
CA SER A 131 -0.57 25.48 -13.25
C SER A 131 0.64 26.37 -12.98
N PRO A 132 1.87 25.82 -13.03
CA PRO A 132 3.07 26.60 -12.80
C PRO A 132 3.32 27.52 -14.00
N THR A 133 3.91 28.70 -13.78
CA THR A 133 4.17 29.66 -14.86
C THR A 133 5.07 29.09 -15.97
N SER A 134 5.94 28.14 -15.63
CA SER A 134 6.81 27.39 -16.56
C SER A 134 6.05 26.36 -17.41
N GLY A 135 4.81 26.02 -17.06
CA GLY A 135 4.02 24.93 -17.66
C GLY A 135 4.45 23.52 -17.25
N LYS A 136 5.53 23.37 -16.47
CA LYS A 136 6.06 22.09 -15.97
C LYS A 136 6.46 22.21 -14.50
N TRP A 137 6.29 21.13 -13.74
CA TRP A 137 6.65 21.07 -12.32
C TRP A 137 8.05 20.50 -12.08
N ASP A 138 8.82 21.14 -11.21
CA ASP A 138 10.06 20.58 -10.65
C ASP A 138 9.86 20.09 -9.20
N ASN A 139 10.81 19.27 -8.73
CA ASN A 139 10.72 18.65 -7.40
C ASN A 139 10.65 19.64 -6.23
N SER A 140 11.23 20.83 -6.37
CA SER A 140 11.22 21.85 -5.32
C SER A 140 9.83 22.48 -5.19
N GLN A 141 9.14 22.67 -6.33
CA GLN A 141 7.77 23.17 -6.36
C GLN A 141 6.78 22.18 -5.74
N LEU A 142 6.98 20.86 -5.92
CA LEU A 142 6.11 19.83 -5.32
C LEU A 142 6.07 19.92 -3.79
N HIS A 143 7.22 20.11 -3.14
CA HIS A 143 7.28 20.28 -1.69
C HIS A 143 6.59 21.59 -1.24
N GLY A 144 6.76 22.66 -2.02
CA GLY A 144 6.06 23.93 -1.78
C GLY A 144 4.53 23.79 -1.87
N LEU A 145 4.03 23.03 -2.86
CA LEU A 145 2.61 22.74 -3.00
C LEU A 145 2.06 21.99 -1.79
N MET A 146 2.74 20.93 -1.36
CA MET A 146 2.31 20.18 -0.18
C MET A 146 2.28 21.08 1.07
N SER A 147 3.32 21.87 1.30
CA SER A 147 3.37 22.81 2.43
C SER A 147 2.27 23.87 2.40
N GLN A 148 1.77 24.23 1.21
CA GLN A 148 0.75 25.27 1.03
C GLN A 148 -0.68 24.73 1.07
N PHE A 149 -0.91 23.54 0.51
CA PHE A 149 -2.26 23.03 0.25
C PHE A 149 -2.67 21.86 1.14
N ALA A 150 -1.72 21.16 1.77
CA ALA A 150 -2.02 20.08 2.70
C ALA A 150 -2.86 20.58 3.87
N GLN A 151 -4.01 19.93 4.10
CA GLN A 151 -4.88 20.18 5.23
C GLN A 151 -4.59 19.20 6.36
N GLU A 152 -4.13 18.00 6.02
CA GLU A 152 -3.67 17.03 7.00
C GLU A 152 -2.31 17.43 7.59
N PRO A 153 -2.13 17.40 8.92
CA PRO A 153 -0.85 17.71 9.53
C PRO A 153 0.24 16.74 9.08
N ILE A 154 1.28 17.28 8.43
CA ILE A 154 2.46 16.54 7.96
C ILE A 154 3.46 16.19 9.08
N ASP A 155 3.17 16.58 10.32
CA ASP A 155 4.03 16.41 11.50
C ASP A 155 3.56 15.29 12.44
N ARG A 156 2.48 14.58 12.10
CA ARG A 156 1.93 13.49 12.90
C ARG A 156 2.06 12.13 12.21
N LYS A 157 2.18 11.08 13.03
CA LYS A 157 2.10 9.70 12.53
C LYS A 157 0.65 9.38 12.17
N SER A 158 0.33 9.34 10.90
CA SER A 158 -0.97 8.93 10.35
C SER A 158 -0.80 8.02 9.13
N TRP A 159 -1.84 7.25 8.80
CA TRP A 159 -1.94 6.53 7.52
C TRP A 159 -2.64 7.42 6.49
N ASN A 160 -2.21 8.69 6.41
CA ASN A 160 -2.74 9.65 5.46
C ASN A 160 -1.63 10.00 4.46
N LEU A 161 -1.94 9.93 3.18
CA LEU A 161 -1.02 10.21 2.09
C LEU A 161 -1.51 11.41 1.28
N HIS A 162 -0.56 12.21 0.81
CA HIS A 162 -0.82 13.36 -0.07
C HIS A 162 -0.55 12.96 -1.51
N LEU A 163 -1.54 13.15 -2.38
CA LEU A 163 -1.47 12.80 -3.79
C LEU A 163 -1.69 14.05 -4.66
N LEU A 164 -0.63 14.48 -5.34
CA LEU A 164 -0.69 15.53 -6.33
C LEU A 164 -0.94 14.94 -7.73
N MET A 165 -2.07 15.28 -8.33
CA MET A 165 -2.37 14.98 -9.73
C MET A 165 -2.02 16.19 -10.60
N LEU A 166 -0.94 16.08 -11.37
CA LEU A 166 -0.35 17.20 -12.10
C LEU A 166 -0.29 16.91 -13.61
N GLN A 167 -0.05 17.92 -14.44
CA GLN A 167 0.04 17.74 -15.89
C GLN A 167 1.38 17.15 -16.32
N GLU A 168 2.49 17.82 -16.02
CA GLU A 168 3.79 17.49 -16.59
C GLU A 168 4.95 17.88 -15.67
N SER A 169 5.99 17.04 -15.64
CA SER A 169 7.24 17.32 -14.94
C SER A 169 8.27 17.99 -15.87
N THR A 170 9.20 18.73 -15.27
CA THR A 170 10.45 19.15 -15.92
C THR A 170 11.35 17.97 -16.30
N LEU A 171 11.16 16.80 -15.69
CA LEU A 171 11.81 15.55 -16.07
C LEU A 171 10.98 14.86 -17.16
N ASP A 172 11.53 14.82 -18.37
CA ASP A 172 10.84 14.25 -19.53
C ASP A 172 10.50 12.76 -19.33
N GLY A 173 9.25 12.40 -19.66
CA GLY A 173 8.75 11.03 -19.56
C GLY A 173 8.46 10.53 -18.14
N LEU A 174 8.59 11.37 -17.11
CA LEU A 174 8.27 11.00 -15.74
C LEU A 174 6.75 10.84 -15.55
N TYR A 175 6.32 9.67 -15.09
CA TYR A 175 4.90 9.38 -14.82
C TYR A 175 4.50 9.63 -13.37
N GLY A 176 5.41 9.40 -12.43
CA GLY A 176 5.17 9.58 -11.01
C GLY A 176 6.46 9.71 -10.22
N ILE A 177 6.37 10.31 -9.04
CA ILE A 177 7.50 10.48 -8.13
C ILE A 177 7.03 10.61 -6.68
N LEU A 178 7.77 9.96 -5.79
CA LEU A 178 7.78 10.27 -4.37
C LEU A 178 8.61 11.54 -4.13
N PHE A 179 7.94 12.64 -3.84
CA PHE A 179 8.63 13.87 -3.45
C PHE A 179 8.80 13.92 -1.92
N ASP A 180 9.39 14.99 -1.40
CA ASP A 180 9.57 15.18 0.05
C ASP A 180 10.59 14.25 0.73
N SER A 181 11.82 14.35 0.26
CA SER A 181 12.89 13.43 0.57
C SER A 181 13.68 13.80 1.82
N GLY A 182 13.11 13.60 3.03
CA GLY A 182 13.68 13.37 4.39
C GLY A 182 14.94 14.10 4.90
N SER A 183 15.87 14.47 4.02
CA SER A 183 17.02 15.33 4.26
C SER A 183 16.67 16.78 4.59
N ARG A 184 15.40 17.19 4.46
CA ARG A 184 14.93 18.58 4.73
C ARG A 184 13.80 18.67 5.76
N ASP A 185 13.26 17.57 6.25
CA ASP A 185 12.10 17.58 7.15
C ASP A 185 12.51 17.66 8.63
N ILE A 186 11.95 18.66 9.31
CA ILE A 186 12.19 18.96 10.73
C ILE A 186 11.81 17.79 11.66
N ASN A 187 10.93 16.89 11.19
CA ASN A 187 10.22 15.93 12.05
C ASN A 187 10.71 14.48 11.94
N LYS A 188 11.65 14.18 11.02
CA LYS A 188 12.21 12.83 10.78
C LYS A 188 11.17 11.71 10.52
N LEU A 189 9.97 12.06 10.05
CA LEU A 189 8.94 11.07 9.71
C LEU A 189 9.12 10.55 8.27
N PRO A 190 8.72 9.30 7.96
CA PRO A 190 8.71 8.78 6.59
C PRO A 190 7.74 9.56 5.68
N ARG A 191 8.12 9.72 4.41
CA ARG A 191 7.46 10.56 3.41
C ARG A 191 6.01 10.12 3.16
N GLN A 192 5.11 11.08 2.99
CA GLN A 192 3.70 10.83 2.69
C GLN A 192 3.23 11.43 1.34
N GLY A 193 4.09 12.18 0.63
CA GLY A 193 3.73 12.90 -0.60
C GLY A 193 4.15 12.21 -1.90
N VAL A 194 3.18 11.97 -2.78
CA VAL A 194 3.37 11.40 -4.12
C VAL A 194 2.78 12.31 -5.20
N ALA A 195 3.44 12.42 -6.35
CA ALA A 195 2.94 13.14 -7.50
C ALA A 195 2.81 12.22 -8.72
N VAL A 196 1.77 12.42 -9.52
CA VAL A 196 1.51 11.69 -10.78
C VAL A 196 1.26 12.69 -11.90
N PHE A 197 1.93 12.50 -13.04
CA PHE A 197 1.90 13.41 -14.19
C PHE A 197 1.04 12.83 -15.33
N GLN A 198 -0.12 13.43 -15.57
CA GLN A 198 -1.13 12.87 -16.49
C GLN A 198 -0.76 13.00 -17.97
N LYS A 199 -0.15 14.11 -18.39
CA LYS A 199 0.10 14.39 -19.81
C LYS A 199 0.92 13.29 -20.50
N PRO A 200 2.10 12.87 -20.00
CA PRO A 200 2.88 11.80 -20.63
C PRO A 200 2.21 10.42 -20.51
N ILE A 201 1.31 10.21 -19.54
CA ILE A 201 0.51 8.97 -19.43
C ILE A 201 -0.59 8.94 -20.51
N LYS A 202 -1.24 10.08 -20.77
CA LYS A 202 -2.34 10.22 -21.73
C LYS A 202 -1.94 10.05 -23.19
N GLU A 203 -0.66 10.16 -23.50
CA GLU A 203 -0.12 9.83 -24.83
C GLU A 203 -0.25 8.33 -25.16
N ARG A 204 -0.53 7.48 -24.15
CA ARG A 204 -0.71 6.04 -24.34
C ARG A 204 -2.15 5.69 -24.69
N THR A 205 -2.32 4.63 -25.49
CA THR A 205 -3.65 4.08 -25.82
C THR A 205 -4.38 3.49 -24.61
N ASP A 206 -3.64 2.96 -23.63
CA ASP A 206 -4.14 2.35 -22.40
C ASP A 206 -4.10 3.31 -21.19
N TRP A 207 -4.11 4.63 -21.44
CA TRP A 207 -3.80 5.64 -20.42
C TRP A 207 -4.64 5.54 -19.14
N LYS A 208 -5.91 5.14 -19.22
CA LYS A 208 -6.77 4.99 -18.02
C LYS A 208 -6.24 3.93 -17.07
N ARG A 209 -5.95 2.74 -17.61
CA ARG A 209 -5.31 1.64 -16.87
C ARG A 209 -3.95 2.08 -16.35
N LYS A 210 -3.15 2.74 -17.20
CA LYS A 210 -1.81 3.17 -16.82
C LYS A 210 -1.81 4.24 -15.73
N LEU A 211 -2.80 5.13 -15.73
CA LEU A 211 -2.96 6.17 -14.73
C LEU A 211 -3.27 5.54 -13.36
N ILE A 212 -4.27 4.65 -13.29
CA ILE A 212 -4.57 3.89 -12.06
C ILE A 212 -3.32 3.12 -11.59
N GLN A 213 -2.67 2.38 -12.50
CA GLN A 213 -1.47 1.60 -12.18
C GLN A 213 -0.35 2.48 -11.61
N THR A 214 -0.09 3.64 -12.21
CA THR A 214 0.97 4.55 -11.78
C THR A 214 0.62 5.16 -10.43
N THR A 215 -0.62 5.63 -10.23
CA THR A 215 -1.04 6.17 -8.93
C THR A 215 -0.93 5.13 -7.81
N VAL A 216 -1.39 3.90 -8.03
CA VAL A 216 -1.26 2.82 -7.04
C VAL A 216 0.21 2.47 -6.79
N HIS A 217 1.06 2.49 -7.83
CA HIS A 217 2.49 2.24 -7.70
C HIS A 217 3.19 3.29 -6.82
N GLU A 218 2.94 4.58 -7.05
CA GLU A 218 3.53 5.64 -6.24
C GLU A 218 3.03 5.61 -4.79
N LEU A 219 1.73 5.38 -4.57
CA LEU A 219 1.18 5.19 -3.22
C LEU A 219 1.80 3.95 -2.55
N GLY A 220 2.04 2.88 -3.32
CA GLY A 220 2.78 1.71 -2.85
C GLY A 220 4.21 2.04 -2.42
N HIS A 221 4.90 2.96 -3.10
CA HIS A 221 6.19 3.49 -2.65
C HIS A 221 6.08 4.27 -1.33
N ALA A 222 5.08 5.14 -1.19
CA ALA A 222 4.85 5.88 0.06
C ALA A 222 4.51 4.96 1.25
N LEU A 223 3.76 3.87 1.00
CA LEU A 223 3.48 2.81 1.97
C LEU A 223 4.65 1.84 2.18
N ASN A 224 5.79 2.08 1.53
CA ASN A 224 7.00 1.25 1.59
C ASN A 224 6.76 -0.22 1.16
N LEU A 225 5.78 -0.48 0.30
CA LEU A 225 5.43 -1.82 -0.16
C LEU A 225 6.46 -2.39 -1.15
N ALA A 226 7.02 -1.56 -2.04
CA ALA A 226 8.03 -2.02 -3.01
C ALA A 226 9.32 -2.55 -2.35
N HIS A 227 9.76 -1.92 -1.27
CA HIS A 227 11.00 -2.28 -0.58
C HIS A 227 10.88 -3.56 0.26
N ARG A 228 9.66 -4.06 0.49
CA ARG A 228 9.41 -5.31 1.22
C ARG A 228 9.52 -6.55 0.33
N PHE A 229 9.42 -6.39 -1.00
CA PHE A 229 9.36 -7.51 -1.95
C PHE A 229 10.50 -7.54 -2.98
N GLU A 230 11.22 -6.43 -3.21
CA GLU A 230 12.35 -6.41 -4.16
C GLU A 230 13.66 -5.90 -3.52
N ARG A 231 14.56 -6.84 -3.18
CA ARG A 231 15.92 -6.53 -2.69
C ARG A 231 16.83 -5.84 -3.73
N VAL A 232 16.50 -5.94 -5.02
CA VAL A 232 17.33 -5.38 -6.11
C VAL A 232 16.99 -3.91 -6.42
N VAL A 233 15.77 -3.48 -6.12
CA VAL A 233 15.28 -2.10 -6.36
C VAL A 233 15.33 -1.25 -5.08
N GLY A 234 15.58 -1.89 -3.93
CA GLY A 234 15.72 -1.23 -2.65
C GLY A 234 17.03 -0.45 -2.53
N ARG A 235 16.97 0.88 -2.56
CA ARG A 235 17.97 1.70 -1.85
C ARG A 235 17.97 1.23 -0.39
N ALA A 236 19.14 0.86 0.11
CA ALA A 236 19.39 0.36 1.46
C ALA A 236 19.15 1.41 2.58
N ASP A 237 18.53 2.55 2.26
CA ASP A 237 18.49 3.76 3.09
C ASP A 237 17.05 4.14 3.50
N SER A 238 16.11 3.18 3.49
CA SER A 238 14.72 3.42 3.91
C SER A 238 14.61 3.47 5.43
N ASN A 239 14.42 4.66 6.00
CA ASN A 239 14.23 4.91 7.45
C ASN A 239 12.81 4.59 7.94
N SER A 240 12.23 3.47 7.52
CA SER A 240 10.89 3.04 7.97
C SER A 240 10.89 2.61 9.44
N PHE A 241 9.84 2.96 10.20
CA PHE A 241 9.68 2.58 11.61
C PHE A 241 9.30 1.10 11.84
N MET A 242 9.28 0.29 10.78
CA MET A 242 9.01 -1.15 10.81
C MET A 242 10.27 -1.99 10.49
N THR A 243 11.46 -1.41 10.71
CA THR A 243 12.71 -2.14 10.99
C THR A 243 13.00 -2.12 12.47
#